data_AF-A0A839F290-F1
#
_entry.id   AF-A0A839F290-F1
#
_cell.length_a   1.000
_cell.length_b   1.000
_cell.length_c   1.000
_cell.angle_alpha   90.00
_cell.angle_beta   90.00
_cell.angle_gamma   90.00
#
_symmetry.space_group_name_H-M   'P 1'
#
loop_
_entity.id
_entity.type
_entity.pdbx_description
1 polymer ?
#
loop_
_entity_poly.entity_id
_entity_poly.type
_entity_poly.pdbx_seq_one_letter_code
_entity_poly.pdbx_strand_id
1 'polypeptide(L)'
;MDERKKKAGARGRWIGALVDGLYENAGGIVVGRYLRIAAALPLGIAVVMLAVAWHTGPQAHLDAARYASYTARAQGTLVESWIALDFDPDDVGDSDFWQRPARALPCMVVAYAGDWGAPIQRAFCGDRFQFSERYVNEGLDELMPGVPFFWRRDARGFAVPEIRLSDRARGWLAATAIDAAAYDMPPLNRPRTAYAALRYHLDRPLEHAIAGWSAPAPTLPLALDPARPADVVPAGYAEAMARQADGNLPLALIAGAFGLGLWWYGMGWLMGGLPRAPLLFATVLPLLLLPWWGRHMPLAIAHVDSRMSRIVSDMLEDVDHVRRLRASAPADAVLANGTRVQWTLDDSEYKATLGWLRFAPPAVAPANADAALAALAEAVTVQMRTIGDDNRVTLFDRLAGMSQAGRYDVGLAFAPAAREAMLDPHAPRAVADAAHAFLREWLLPPVAVRREDGAYDERRRLHRTLADLPDAEIAAAARTIGGAEH
;
A
#
# COMPACT_ATOMS: atom_id res chain seq x y z
N MET A 1 -10.53 85.55 31.59
CA MET A 1 -10.43 84.95 30.24
C MET A 1 -9.12 84.16 30.04
N ASP A 2 -8.46 83.71 31.13
CA ASP A 2 -7.07 83.22 31.05
C ASP A 2 -6.88 81.75 31.49
N GLU A 3 -7.86 81.13 32.14
CA GLU A 3 -7.80 79.69 32.48
C GLU A 3 -8.22 78.75 31.34
N ARG A 4 -8.95 79.25 30.33
CA ARG A 4 -9.41 78.41 29.20
C ARG A 4 -8.30 78.10 28.19
N LYS A 5 -7.27 78.94 28.07
CA LYS A 5 -6.13 78.69 27.16
C LYS A 5 -5.13 77.66 27.72
N LYS A 6 -5.00 77.56 29.05
CA LYS A 6 -4.07 76.60 29.69
C LYS A 6 -4.57 75.14 29.64
N LYS A 7 -5.89 74.91 29.66
CA LYS A 7 -6.48 73.57 29.52
C LYS A 7 -6.46 73.01 28.08
N ALA A 8 -6.36 73.86 27.05
CA ALA A 8 -6.27 73.41 25.66
C ALA A 8 -4.89 72.82 25.32
N GLY A 9 -3.79 73.36 25.86
CA GLY A 9 -2.42 72.88 25.60
C GLY A 9 -2.01 71.60 26.35
N ALA A 10 -2.75 71.20 27.38
CA ALA A 10 -2.50 69.95 28.12
C ALA A 10 -3.22 68.75 27.48
N ARG A 11 -4.41 68.95 26.88
CA ARG A 11 -5.13 67.89 26.14
C ARG A 11 -4.46 67.51 24.82
N GLY A 12 -3.83 68.45 24.12
CA GLY A 12 -3.12 68.16 22.86
C GLY A 12 -1.89 67.26 23.03
N ARG A 13 -1.16 67.38 24.16
CA ARG A 13 0.02 66.55 24.45
C ARG A 13 -0.31 65.10 24.85
N TRP A 14 -1.45 64.91 25.53
CA TRP A 14 -1.90 63.56 25.91
C TRP A 14 -2.43 62.76 24.71
N ILE A 15 -3.07 63.42 23.74
CA ILE A 15 -3.53 62.75 22.51
C ILE A 15 -2.34 62.38 21.61
N GLY A 16 -1.31 63.25 21.52
CA GLY A 16 -0.07 62.93 20.78
C GLY A 16 0.66 61.70 21.34
N ALA A 17 0.88 61.64 22.66
CA ALA A 17 1.54 60.49 23.30
C ALA A 17 0.74 59.17 23.22
N LEU A 18 -0.59 59.25 23.16
CA LEU A 18 -1.47 58.08 23.04
C LEU A 18 -1.55 57.58 21.59
N VAL A 19 -1.45 58.49 20.60
CA VAL A 19 -1.32 58.15 19.18
C VAL A 19 0.07 57.60 18.87
N ASP A 20 1.15 58.19 19.39
CA ASP A 20 2.52 57.68 19.23
C ASP A 20 2.69 56.29 19.88
N GLY A 21 2.11 56.08 21.07
CA GLY A 21 2.06 54.76 21.71
C GLY A 21 1.16 53.74 20.99
N LEU A 22 0.13 54.18 20.26
CA LEU A 22 -0.69 53.31 19.39
C LEU A 22 0.05 52.96 18.09
N TYR A 23 0.83 53.87 17.51
CA TYR A 23 1.65 53.61 16.32
C TYR A 23 2.87 52.74 16.64
N GLU A 24 3.51 52.89 17.80
CA GLU A 24 4.58 51.98 18.26
C GLU A 24 4.05 50.58 18.58
N ASN A 25 2.85 50.47 19.18
CA ASN A 25 2.25 49.16 19.47
C ASN A 25 1.61 48.50 18.24
N ALA A 26 0.97 49.25 17.33
CA ALA A 26 0.44 48.72 16.08
C ALA A 26 1.57 48.34 15.10
N GLY A 27 2.63 49.15 15.05
CA GLY A 27 3.89 48.81 14.38
C GLY A 27 4.51 47.54 14.96
N GLY A 28 4.57 47.41 16.28
CA GLY A 28 5.04 46.20 16.97
C GLY A 28 4.20 44.95 16.70
N ILE A 29 2.88 45.08 16.49
CA ILE A 29 1.99 43.95 16.17
C ILE A 29 2.16 43.51 14.71
N VAL A 30 2.27 44.46 13.76
CA VAL A 30 2.44 44.14 12.33
C VAL A 30 3.89 43.70 12.04
N VAL A 31 4.89 44.47 12.49
CA VAL A 31 6.31 44.10 12.39
C VAL A 31 6.57 42.82 13.17
N GLY A 32 5.98 42.64 14.36
CA GLY A 32 6.05 41.39 15.12
C GLY A 32 5.47 40.19 14.37
N ARG A 33 4.39 40.37 13.59
CA ARG A 33 3.83 39.31 12.76
C ARG A 33 4.71 38.99 11.55
N TYR A 34 5.28 40.00 10.89
CA TYR A 34 6.24 39.79 9.80
C TYR A 34 7.54 39.14 10.29
N LEU A 35 8.08 39.58 11.43
CA LEU A 35 9.25 38.98 12.09
C LEU A 35 9.00 37.51 12.44
N ARG A 36 7.80 37.18 12.94
CA ARG A 36 7.42 35.79 13.23
C ARG A 36 7.34 34.94 11.96
N ILE A 37 6.77 35.46 10.87
CA ILE A 37 6.72 34.74 9.59
C ILE A 37 8.13 34.56 9.01
N ALA A 38 8.95 35.61 9.06
CA ALA A 38 10.33 35.59 8.59
C ALA A 38 11.22 34.64 9.42
N ALA A 39 10.96 34.49 10.72
CA ALA A 39 11.63 33.50 11.57
C ALA A 39 11.08 32.08 11.39
N ALA A 40 9.78 31.92 11.12
CA ALA A 40 9.14 30.62 10.99
C ALA A 40 9.70 29.79 9.82
N LEU A 41 9.97 30.43 8.67
CA LEU A 41 10.51 29.73 7.51
C LEU A 41 11.90 29.10 7.75
N PRO A 42 12.95 29.84 8.20
CA PRO A 42 14.24 29.25 8.48
C PRO A 42 14.18 28.25 9.65
N LEU A 43 13.34 28.49 10.68
CA LEU A 43 13.15 27.52 11.77
C LEU A 43 12.50 26.23 11.27
N GLY A 44 11.50 26.30 10.39
CA GLY A 44 10.88 25.12 9.81
C GLY A 44 11.87 24.27 9.00
N ILE A 45 12.66 24.91 8.13
CA ILE A 45 13.71 24.23 7.35
C ILE A 45 14.78 23.66 8.29
N ALA A 46 15.18 24.42 9.32
CA ALA A 46 16.14 23.96 10.30
C ALA A 46 15.70 22.68 10.99
N VAL A 47 14.44 22.59 11.42
CA VAL A 47 13.92 21.39 12.08
C VAL A 47 14.01 20.17 11.16
N VAL A 48 13.59 20.30 9.90
CA VAL A 48 13.68 19.19 8.93
C VAL A 48 15.13 18.75 8.77
N MET A 49 16.06 19.68 8.56
CA MET A 49 17.48 19.38 8.36
C MET A 49 18.13 18.74 9.59
N LEU A 50 17.78 19.22 10.79
CA LEU A 50 18.26 18.64 12.05
C LEU A 50 17.69 17.23 12.29
N ALA A 51 16.43 16.99 11.91
CA ALA A 51 15.84 15.65 11.96
C ALA A 51 16.56 14.71 10.98
N VAL A 52 16.82 15.14 9.74
CA VAL A 52 17.63 14.37 8.78
C VAL A 52 19.01 14.04 9.37
N ALA A 53 19.69 15.02 9.95
CA ALA A 53 21.00 14.84 10.58
C ALA A 53 20.95 13.81 11.73
N TRP A 54 19.90 13.87 12.55
CA TRP A 54 19.68 12.93 13.64
C TRP A 54 19.46 11.50 13.14
N HIS A 55 18.57 11.33 12.15
CA HIS A 55 18.23 10.03 11.60
C HIS A 55 19.42 9.38 10.88
N THR A 56 20.16 10.14 10.08
CA THR A 56 21.27 9.63 9.27
C THR A 56 22.57 9.46 10.03
N GLY A 57 22.73 10.08 11.22
CA GLY A 57 23.92 9.98 12.05
C GLY A 57 23.68 9.26 13.39
N PRO A 58 23.41 10.00 14.50
CA PRO A 58 23.32 9.42 15.83
C PRO A 58 22.36 8.23 15.96
N GLN A 59 21.16 8.32 15.37
CA GLN A 59 20.20 7.24 15.46
C GLN A 59 20.68 5.99 14.72
N ALA A 60 21.38 6.14 13.59
CA ALA A 60 21.88 5.00 12.81
C ALA A 60 22.90 4.19 13.62
N HIS A 61 23.78 4.86 14.36
CA HIS A 61 24.71 4.20 15.28
C HIS A 61 24.01 3.53 16.46
N LEU A 62 22.98 4.17 17.04
CA LEU A 62 22.20 3.59 18.14
C LEU A 62 21.46 2.33 17.69
N ASP A 63 20.84 2.37 16.51
CA ASP A 63 20.14 1.22 15.95
C ASP A 63 21.11 0.10 15.61
N ALA A 64 22.23 0.40 14.95
CA ALA A 64 23.23 -0.62 14.64
C ALA A 64 23.77 -1.32 15.90
N ALA A 65 24.06 -0.56 16.95
CA ALA A 65 24.45 -1.12 18.25
C ALA A 65 23.34 -1.98 18.88
N ARG A 66 22.07 -1.55 18.77
CA ARG A 66 20.93 -2.34 19.22
C ARG A 66 20.79 -3.64 18.45
N TYR A 67 20.83 -3.61 17.11
CA TYR A 67 20.65 -4.81 16.28
C TYR A 67 21.87 -5.73 16.28
N ALA A 68 23.05 -5.25 16.71
CA ALA A 68 24.20 -6.12 16.99
C ALA A 68 23.92 -7.15 18.11
N SER A 69 22.94 -6.90 19.01
CA SER A 69 22.56 -7.89 20.02
C SER A 69 21.65 -9.01 19.49
N TYR A 70 21.14 -8.90 18.26
CA TYR A 70 20.18 -9.83 17.66
C TYR A 70 20.91 -11.06 17.10
N THR A 71 21.41 -11.89 18.02
CA THR A 71 22.30 -13.02 17.73
C THR A 71 21.57 -14.35 17.55
N ALA A 72 20.34 -14.48 18.07
CA ALA A 72 19.54 -15.68 17.90
C ALA A 72 18.64 -15.59 16.65
N ARG A 73 18.31 -16.75 16.10
CA ARG A 73 17.48 -16.90 14.89
C ARG A 73 16.27 -17.78 15.18
N ALA A 74 15.15 -17.44 14.54
CA ALA A 74 13.92 -18.21 14.59
C ALA A 74 13.26 -18.25 13.20
N GLN A 75 12.31 -19.16 13.00
CA GLN A 75 11.48 -19.21 11.80
C GLN A 75 10.06 -18.78 12.16
N GLY A 76 9.58 -17.75 11.48
CA GLY A 76 8.21 -17.25 11.58
C GLY A 76 7.29 -17.95 10.59
N THR A 77 6.10 -18.33 11.04
CA THR A 77 4.99 -18.79 10.20
C THR A 77 3.94 -17.70 10.11
N LEU A 78 3.42 -17.47 8.90
CA LEU A 78 2.37 -16.48 8.67
C LEU A 78 1.07 -16.90 9.37
N VAL A 79 0.49 -15.98 10.15
CA VAL A 79 -0.82 -16.14 10.80
C VAL A 79 -1.87 -15.31 10.07
N GLU A 80 -1.55 -14.03 9.84
CA GLU A 80 -2.42 -13.07 9.16
C GLU A 80 -1.61 -12.18 8.23
N SER A 81 -2.24 -11.69 7.17
CA SER A 81 -1.67 -10.74 6.21
C SER A 81 -2.78 -9.83 5.70
N TRP A 82 -2.54 -8.53 5.64
CA TRP A 82 -3.48 -7.57 5.07
C TRP A 82 -2.76 -6.35 4.50
N ILE A 83 -3.45 -5.60 3.64
CA ILE A 83 -3.10 -4.23 3.32
C ILE A 83 -3.97 -3.31 4.17
N ALA A 84 -3.34 -2.50 5.03
CA ALA A 84 -3.99 -1.40 5.70
C ALA A 84 -4.16 -0.25 4.70
N LEU A 85 -5.39 -0.02 4.26
CA LEU A 85 -5.73 1.03 3.32
C LEU A 85 -6.23 2.25 4.10
N ASP A 86 -5.43 3.31 4.09
CA ASP A 86 -5.66 4.53 4.86
C ASP A 86 -5.87 5.72 3.92
N PHE A 87 -7.02 6.38 4.08
CA PHE A 87 -7.32 7.69 3.51
C PHE A 87 -8.37 8.38 4.37
N ASP A 88 -8.31 9.71 4.41
CA ASP A 88 -9.34 10.52 5.04
C ASP A 88 -10.39 10.91 3.99
N PRO A 89 -11.66 10.48 4.14
CA PRO A 89 -12.74 10.91 3.26
C PRO A 89 -12.86 12.44 3.09
N ASP A 90 -12.51 13.22 4.10
CA ASP A 90 -12.58 14.70 4.04
C ASP A 90 -11.53 15.30 3.07
N ASP A 91 -10.39 14.63 2.89
CA ASP A 91 -9.35 15.04 1.95
C ASP A 91 -9.64 14.62 0.50
N VAL A 92 -10.42 13.56 0.33
CA VAL A 92 -10.84 13.06 -0.98
C VAL A 92 -11.99 13.89 -1.54
N GLY A 93 -12.91 14.33 -0.67
CA GLY A 93 -14.14 15.00 -1.07
C GLY A 93 -15.05 14.08 -1.90
N ASP A 94 -15.73 14.64 -2.90
CA ASP A 94 -16.62 13.90 -3.80
C ASP A 94 -15.91 13.34 -5.05
N SER A 95 -14.57 13.34 -5.05
CA SER A 95 -13.80 12.84 -6.17
C SER A 95 -13.77 11.31 -6.22
N ASP A 96 -13.96 10.76 -7.41
CA ASP A 96 -13.75 9.35 -7.72
C ASP A 96 -12.26 8.93 -7.75
N PHE A 97 -11.33 9.89 -7.72
CA PHE A 97 -9.88 9.66 -7.69
C PHE A 97 -9.31 9.35 -6.29
N TRP A 98 -10.08 8.64 -5.45
CA TRP A 98 -9.72 8.33 -4.06
C TRP A 98 -8.44 7.51 -3.91
N GLN A 99 -8.05 6.76 -4.94
CA GLN A 99 -6.84 5.93 -4.96
C GLN A 99 -5.55 6.76 -4.86
N ARG A 100 -5.57 7.99 -5.38
CA ARG A 100 -4.41 8.88 -5.39
C ARG A 100 -4.00 9.39 -4.00
N PRO A 101 -4.94 9.92 -3.17
CA PRO A 101 -4.65 10.23 -1.78
C PRO A 101 -4.60 8.98 -0.89
N ALA A 102 -5.15 7.85 -1.33
CA ALA A 102 -5.09 6.62 -0.56
C ALA A 102 -3.68 6.05 -0.46
N ARG A 103 -3.40 5.53 0.73
CA ARG A 103 -2.13 4.96 1.08
C ARG A 103 -2.33 3.54 1.57
N ALA A 104 -1.52 2.63 1.08
CA ALA A 104 -1.50 1.25 1.49
C ALA A 104 -0.24 0.99 2.31
N LEU A 105 -0.42 0.26 3.41
CA LEU A 105 0.67 -0.30 4.20
C LEU A 105 0.46 -1.82 4.28
N PRO A 106 1.40 -2.63 3.79
CA PRO A 106 1.30 -4.07 3.89
C PRO A 106 1.64 -4.47 5.33
N CYS A 107 0.86 -5.36 5.91
CA CYS A 107 1.01 -5.80 7.28
C CYS A 107 0.86 -7.32 7.36
N MET A 108 1.68 -7.97 8.18
CA MET A 108 1.53 -9.38 8.50
C MET A 108 1.76 -9.66 9.98
N VAL A 109 1.08 -10.67 10.50
CA VAL A 109 1.33 -11.26 11.80
C VAL A 109 2.01 -12.59 11.59
N VAL A 110 3.15 -12.78 12.25
CA VAL A 110 3.87 -14.04 12.25
C VAL A 110 3.91 -14.64 13.65
N ALA A 111 3.75 -15.95 13.72
CA ALA A 111 3.98 -16.75 14.91
C ALA A 111 5.36 -17.39 14.84
N TYR A 112 6.07 -17.44 15.96
CA TYR A 112 7.36 -18.11 16.03
C TYR A 112 7.53 -18.76 17.41
N ALA A 113 8.22 -19.89 17.42
CA ALA A 113 8.48 -20.68 18.62
C ALA A 113 9.99 -20.71 18.93
N GLY A 114 10.31 -21.01 20.18
CA GLY A 114 11.66 -21.22 20.66
C GLY A 114 11.65 -21.75 22.10
N ASP A 115 12.82 -21.77 22.74
CA ASP A 115 13.00 -22.38 24.07
C ASP A 115 12.29 -21.63 25.22
N TRP A 116 11.62 -20.52 24.90
CA TRP A 116 10.85 -19.68 25.83
C TRP A 116 9.38 -20.12 26.01
N GLY A 117 8.98 -21.27 25.48
CA GLY A 117 7.66 -21.87 25.73
C GLY A 117 6.65 -21.63 24.60
N ALA A 118 5.51 -21.02 24.92
CA ALA A 118 4.42 -20.85 23.97
C ALA A 118 4.83 -19.99 22.75
N PRO A 119 4.30 -20.27 21.54
CA PRO A 119 4.57 -19.44 20.37
C PRO A 119 4.19 -17.98 20.61
N ILE A 120 5.11 -17.07 20.29
CA ILE A 120 4.88 -15.62 20.35
C ILE A 120 4.42 -15.15 18.98
N GLN A 121 3.52 -14.17 18.96
CA GLN A 121 3.10 -13.50 17.73
C GLN A 121 3.64 -12.08 17.67
N ARG A 122 4.07 -11.66 16.48
CA ARG A 122 4.52 -10.30 16.21
C ARG A 122 3.91 -9.80 14.90
N ALA A 123 3.44 -8.56 14.91
CA ALA A 123 3.03 -7.87 13.70
C ALA A 123 4.19 -7.07 13.12
N PHE A 124 4.26 -7.08 11.79
CA PHE A 124 5.17 -6.28 10.98
C PHE A 124 4.38 -5.55 9.92
N CYS A 125 4.44 -4.22 9.91
CA CYS A 125 3.91 -3.39 8.85
C CYS A 125 5.05 -2.69 8.11
N GLY A 126 5.02 -2.75 6.78
CA GLY A 126 6.06 -2.23 5.90
C GLY A 126 5.86 -0.78 5.49
N ASP A 127 6.42 -0.46 4.32
CA ASP A 127 6.40 0.88 3.74
C ASP A 127 4.99 1.34 3.38
N ARG A 128 4.78 2.64 3.54
CA ARG A 128 3.59 3.32 3.03
C ARG A 128 3.78 3.65 1.56
N PHE A 129 2.90 3.15 0.70
CA PHE A 129 2.90 3.45 -0.73
C PHE A 129 1.54 3.98 -1.19
N GLN A 130 1.52 4.64 -2.33
CA GLN A 130 0.26 5.03 -2.97
C GLN A 130 -0.50 3.77 -3.37
N PHE A 131 -1.79 3.68 -3.01
CA PHE A 131 -2.56 2.48 -3.34
C PHE A 131 -2.68 2.28 -4.86
N SER A 132 -2.48 1.04 -5.29
CA SER A 132 -2.80 0.54 -6.62
C SER A 132 -3.38 -0.86 -6.46
N GLU A 133 -4.37 -1.22 -7.28
CA GLU A 133 -4.98 -2.55 -7.21
C GLU A 133 -4.01 -3.65 -7.65
N ARG A 134 -2.94 -3.29 -8.38
CA ARG A 134 -1.89 -4.24 -8.74
C ARG A 134 -1.29 -4.89 -7.50
N TYR A 135 -0.94 -4.11 -6.47
CA TYR A 135 -0.29 -4.61 -5.24
C TYR A 135 -1.07 -5.67 -4.46
N VAL A 136 -2.37 -5.81 -4.73
CA VAL A 136 -3.19 -6.82 -4.07
C VAL A 136 -3.03 -8.19 -4.74
N ASN A 137 -2.75 -8.20 -6.05
CA ASN A 137 -2.67 -9.40 -6.88
C ASN A 137 -1.23 -9.72 -7.32
N GLU A 138 -0.44 -8.70 -7.64
CA GLU A 138 0.89 -8.77 -8.26
C GLU A 138 1.80 -7.65 -7.70
N GLY A 139 3.07 -7.96 -7.44
CA GLY A 139 4.08 -6.94 -7.14
C GLY A 139 4.15 -6.44 -5.69
N LEU A 140 3.49 -7.15 -4.76
CA LEU A 140 3.73 -6.99 -3.32
C LEU A 140 4.41 -8.26 -2.78
N ASP A 141 5.69 -8.41 -3.09
CA ASP A 141 6.50 -9.56 -2.66
C ASP A 141 7.31 -9.26 -1.38
N GLU A 142 7.38 -7.97 -1.00
CA GLU A 142 8.16 -7.49 0.12
C GLU A 142 7.39 -6.43 0.92
N LEU A 143 7.49 -6.48 2.25
CA LEU A 143 7.08 -5.37 3.14
C LEU A 143 7.98 -4.15 2.95
N MET A 144 9.25 -4.42 2.73
CA MET A 144 10.34 -3.48 2.51
C MET A 144 11.54 -4.28 1.94
N PRO A 145 12.57 -3.63 1.38
CA PRO A 145 13.71 -4.33 0.79
C PRO A 145 14.28 -5.44 1.69
N GLY A 146 14.22 -6.69 1.23
CA GLY A 146 14.75 -7.85 1.94
C GLY A 146 13.87 -8.43 3.06
N VAL A 147 12.64 -7.94 3.23
CA VAL A 147 11.62 -8.51 4.13
C VAL A 147 10.44 -8.98 3.30
N PRO A 148 10.28 -10.30 3.08
CA PRO A 148 9.25 -10.77 2.18
C PRO A 148 7.85 -10.63 2.78
N PHE A 149 6.86 -10.42 1.92
CA PHE A 149 5.44 -10.36 2.25
C PHE A 149 4.70 -11.49 1.55
N PHE A 150 3.70 -12.05 2.24
CA PHE A 150 2.94 -13.17 1.73
C PHE A 150 1.48 -13.06 2.12
N TRP A 151 0.60 -13.44 1.19
CA TRP A 151 -0.81 -13.60 1.46
C TRP A 151 -1.10 -14.92 2.17
N ARG A 152 -2.01 -14.88 3.15
CA ARG A 152 -2.63 -16.09 3.71
C ARG A 152 -3.31 -16.88 2.59
N ARG A 153 -3.33 -18.20 2.73
CA ARG A 153 -4.01 -19.10 1.78
C ARG A 153 -5.28 -19.69 2.38
N ASP A 154 -6.27 -19.93 1.54
CA ASP A 154 -7.46 -20.71 1.90
C ASP A 154 -7.19 -22.22 1.80
N ALA A 155 -8.21 -23.04 2.07
CA ALA A 155 -8.11 -24.50 2.01
C ALA A 155 -7.81 -25.05 0.60
N ARG A 156 -8.06 -24.27 -0.46
CA ARG A 156 -7.77 -24.60 -1.87
C ARG A 156 -6.32 -24.26 -2.23
N GLY A 157 -5.61 -23.59 -1.33
CA GLY A 157 -4.29 -23.03 -1.56
C GLY A 157 -4.31 -21.71 -2.30
N PHE A 158 -5.48 -21.09 -2.50
CA PHE A 158 -5.56 -19.79 -3.17
C PHE A 158 -5.13 -18.71 -2.19
N ALA A 159 -4.38 -17.71 -2.67
CA ALA A 159 -4.12 -16.52 -1.89
C ALA A 159 -5.44 -15.85 -1.50
N VAL A 160 -5.50 -15.28 -0.30
CA VAL A 160 -6.66 -14.53 0.18
C VAL A 160 -6.20 -13.11 0.49
N PRO A 161 -6.17 -12.23 -0.52
CA PRO A 161 -5.89 -10.84 -0.27
C PRO A 161 -6.95 -10.23 0.63
N GLU A 162 -6.47 -9.53 1.66
CA GLU A 162 -7.30 -8.88 2.66
C GLU A 162 -6.92 -7.40 2.73
N ILE A 163 -7.93 -6.54 2.66
CA ILE A 163 -7.79 -5.12 2.91
C ILE A 163 -8.47 -4.80 4.24
N ARG A 164 -7.77 -4.05 5.10
CA ARG A 164 -8.38 -3.46 6.30
C ARG A 164 -8.53 -1.97 6.12
N LEU A 165 -9.72 -1.47 6.46
CA LEU A 165 -10.13 -0.08 6.34
C LEU A 165 -10.66 0.43 7.68
N SER A 166 -10.63 1.74 7.89
CA SER A 166 -11.49 2.34 8.92
C SER A 166 -12.96 2.22 8.51
N ASP A 167 -13.88 2.18 9.47
CA ASP A 167 -15.32 2.13 9.18
C ASP A 167 -15.79 3.34 8.38
N ARG A 168 -15.16 4.51 8.63
CA ARG A 168 -15.41 5.74 7.88
C ARG A 168 -15.02 5.60 6.41
N ALA A 169 -13.80 5.11 6.13
CA ALA A 169 -13.34 4.87 4.77
C ALA A 169 -14.20 3.83 4.06
N ARG A 170 -14.58 2.74 4.76
CA ARG A 170 -15.47 1.72 4.22
C ARG A 170 -16.85 2.27 3.86
N GLY A 171 -17.44 3.08 4.74
CA GLY A 171 -18.72 3.73 4.52
C GLY A 171 -18.69 4.70 3.35
N TRP A 172 -17.62 5.49 3.23
CA TRP A 172 -17.39 6.37 2.08
C TRP A 172 -17.30 5.56 0.78
N LEU A 173 -16.48 4.50 0.71
CA LEU A 173 -16.38 3.66 -0.48
C LEU A 173 -17.74 3.05 -0.89
N ALA A 174 -18.61 2.73 0.07
CA ALA A 174 -19.93 2.19 -0.20
C ALA A 174 -20.88 3.22 -0.82
N ALA A 175 -20.76 4.49 -0.41
CA ALA A 175 -21.69 5.57 -0.76
C ALA A 175 -21.24 6.37 -1.99
N THR A 176 -19.94 6.49 -2.23
CA THR A 176 -19.42 7.35 -3.30
C THR A 176 -19.62 6.71 -4.67
N ALA A 177 -20.36 7.43 -5.52
CA ALA A 177 -20.51 7.10 -6.92
C ALA A 177 -19.19 7.36 -7.67
N ILE A 178 -18.91 6.56 -8.68
CA ILE A 178 -17.72 6.71 -9.54
C ILE A 178 -18.14 6.96 -10.97
N ASP A 179 -17.26 7.57 -11.77
CA ASP A 179 -17.51 7.65 -13.20
C ASP A 179 -17.42 6.26 -13.84
N ALA A 180 -18.59 5.65 -14.03
CA ALA A 180 -18.73 4.37 -14.69
C ALA A 180 -18.14 4.39 -16.12
N ALA A 181 -18.08 5.55 -16.79
CA ALA A 181 -17.52 5.67 -18.14
C ALA A 181 -16.01 5.46 -18.20
N ALA A 182 -15.30 5.57 -17.08
CA ALA A 182 -13.87 5.26 -16.99
C ALA A 182 -13.57 3.76 -17.14
N TYR A 183 -14.59 2.90 -17.07
CA TYR A 183 -14.43 1.45 -17.19
C TYR A 183 -14.80 0.98 -18.59
N ASP A 184 -13.86 0.27 -19.22
CA ASP A 184 -14.08 -0.40 -20.51
C ASP A 184 -14.91 -1.68 -20.32
N MET A 185 -16.17 -1.48 -19.94
CA MET A 185 -17.17 -2.51 -19.70
C MET A 185 -18.53 -2.10 -20.25
N PRO A 186 -19.43 -3.06 -20.57
CA PRO A 186 -20.79 -2.75 -20.97
C PRO A 186 -21.56 -1.99 -19.87
N PRO A 187 -22.44 -1.03 -20.23
CA PRO A 187 -23.06 -0.10 -19.28
C PRO A 187 -23.75 -0.75 -18.07
N LEU A 188 -24.38 -1.91 -18.26
CA LEU A 188 -25.12 -2.61 -17.21
C LEU A 188 -24.21 -3.23 -16.13
N ASN A 189 -22.94 -3.50 -16.46
CA ASN A 189 -22.00 -4.22 -15.62
C ASN A 189 -20.93 -3.31 -14.99
N ARG A 190 -21.00 -1.99 -15.24
CA ARG A 190 -20.06 -1.02 -14.70
C ARG A 190 -20.26 -0.87 -13.19
N PRO A 191 -19.16 -0.82 -12.41
CA PRO A 191 -19.26 -0.56 -10.98
C PRO A 191 -19.87 0.83 -10.76
N ARG A 192 -20.85 0.91 -9.86
CA ARG A 192 -21.57 2.16 -9.55
C ARG A 192 -20.99 2.91 -8.36
N THR A 193 -20.22 2.23 -7.53
CA THR A 193 -19.62 2.79 -6.32
C THR A 193 -18.14 2.48 -6.27
N ALA A 194 -17.39 3.27 -5.51
CA ALA A 194 -15.96 3.05 -5.31
C ALA A 194 -15.67 1.66 -4.69
N TYR A 195 -16.56 1.16 -3.83
CA TYR A 195 -16.46 -0.20 -3.30
C TYR A 195 -16.72 -1.28 -4.37
N ALA A 196 -17.69 -1.07 -5.26
CA ALA A 196 -17.95 -2.01 -6.35
C ALA A 196 -16.78 -2.05 -7.34
N ALA A 197 -16.12 -0.91 -7.59
CA ALA A 197 -14.90 -0.85 -8.38
C ALA A 197 -13.73 -1.55 -7.69
N LEU A 198 -13.56 -1.32 -6.39
CA LEU A 198 -12.55 -2.03 -5.60
C LEU A 198 -12.77 -3.54 -5.68
N ARG A 199 -14.02 -4.00 -5.53
CA ARG A 199 -14.37 -5.42 -5.72
C ARG A 199 -14.02 -5.90 -7.12
N TYR A 200 -14.38 -5.16 -8.16
CA TYR A 200 -14.08 -5.55 -9.55
C TYR A 200 -12.60 -5.83 -9.77
N HIS A 201 -11.71 -4.98 -9.24
CA HIS A 201 -10.28 -5.15 -9.42
C HIS A 201 -9.65 -6.23 -8.54
N LEU A 202 -10.29 -6.59 -7.42
CA LEU A 202 -9.70 -7.45 -6.39
C LEU A 202 -10.37 -8.82 -6.26
N ASP A 203 -11.58 -9.00 -6.76
CA ASP A 203 -12.23 -10.31 -6.88
C ASP A 203 -11.64 -11.03 -8.11
N ARG A 204 -10.35 -11.43 -8.04
CA ARG A 204 -9.62 -12.08 -9.15
C ARG A 204 -9.15 -13.49 -8.76
N PRO A 205 -10.06 -14.46 -8.61
CA PRO A 205 -9.74 -15.79 -8.08
C PRO A 205 -8.73 -16.57 -8.91
N LEU A 206 -8.62 -16.32 -10.22
CA LEU A 206 -7.57 -16.91 -11.04
C LEU A 206 -6.18 -16.43 -10.59
N GLU A 207 -6.00 -15.12 -10.42
CA GLU A 207 -4.72 -14.54 -9.98
C GLU A 207 -4.40 -15.01 -8.56
N HIS A 208 -5.40 -15.09 -7.68
CA HIS A 208 -5.25 -15.63 -6.34
C HIS A 208 -4.79 -17.10 -6.34
N ALA A 209 -5.31 -17.91 -7.27
CA ALA A 209 -4.88 -19.29 -7.43
C ALA A 209 -3.42 -19.37 -7.92
N ILE A 210 -3.05 -18.58 -8.93
CA ILE A 210 -1.68 -18.52 -9.47
C ILE A 210 -0.71 -18.09 -8.36
N ALA A 211 -1.00 -16.98 -7.65
CA ALA A 211 -0.16 -16.48 -6.56
C ALA A 211 -0.09 -17.46 -5.37
N GLY A 212 -1.19 -18.14 -5.07
CA GLY A 212 -1.25 -19.14 -4.00
C GLY A 212 -0.50 -20.43 -4.32
N TRP A 213 -0.43 -20.83 -5.59
CA TRP A 213 0.21 -22.08 -6.01
C TRP A 213 1.65 -21.92 -6.48
N SER A 214 2.08 -20.74 -6.92
CA SER A 214 3.42 -20.50 -7.51
C SER A 214 4.60 -20.67 -6.55
N ALA A 215 4.36 -20.78 -5.23
CA ALA A 215 5.39 -21.02 -4.24
C ALA A 215 4.83 -21.81 -3.05
N PRO A 216 5.66 -22.56 -2.29
CA PRO A 216 5.23 -23.14 -1.00
C PRO A 216 4.87 -22.05 0.01
N ALA A 217 4.14 -22.41 1.08
CA ALA A 217 3.90 -21.52 2.20
C ALA A 217 5.26 -21.10 2.81
N PRO A 218 5.64 -19.83 2.71
CA PRO A 218 6.99 -19.42 3.04
C PRO A 218 7.17 -19.22 4.54
N THR A 219 8.39 -19.49 5.03
CA THR A 219 8.81 -19.15 6.38
C THR A 219 9.53 -17.81 6.37
N LEU A 220 9.25 -16.97 7.36
CA LEU A 220 9.94 -15.69 7.53
C LEU A 220 11.17 -15.90 8.44
N PRO A 221 12.41 -15.72 7.95
CA PRO A 221 13.57 -15.78 8.82
C PRO A 221 13.55 -14.58 9.78
N LEU A 222 13.69 -14.87 11.07
CA LEU A 222 13.64 -13.89 12.15
C LEU A 222 14.98 -13.79 12.88
N ALA A 223 15.29 -12.59 13.37
CA ALA A 223 16.40 -12.32 14.25
C ALA A 223 15.88 -11.71 15.56
N LEU A 224 16.45 -12.13 16.69
CA LEU A 224 16.04 -11.68 18.02
C LEU A 224 17.22 -11.56 18.98
N ASP A 225 17.06 -10.65 19.94
CA ASP A 225 17.87 -10.55 21.13
C ASP A 225 17.45 -11.68 22.10
N PRO A 226 18.34 -12.62 22.47
CA PRO A 226 18.00 -13.72 23.37
C PRO A 226 17.45 -13.25 24.74
N ALA A 227 17.84 -12.05 25.19
CA ALA A 227 17.34 -11.48 26.44
C ALA A 227 15.92 -10.90 26.30
N ARG A 228 15.47 -10.63 25.07
CA ARG A 228 14.17 -10.02 24.76
C ARG A 228 13.55 -10.69 23.53
N PRO A 229 13.12 -11.97 23.63
CA PRO A 229 12.60 -12.70 22.48
C PRO A 229 11.37 -12.04 21.86
N ALA A 230 10.59 -11.28 22.63
CA ALA A 230 9.42 -10.54 22.15
C ALA A 230 9.74 -9.38 21.19
N ASP A 231 10.99 -8.88 21.18
CA ASP A 231 11.46 -7.77 20.33
C ASP A 231 12.00 -8.26 18.97
N VAL A 232 11.54 -9.44 18.52
CA VAL A 232 11.95 -10.06 17.25
C VAL A 232 11.67 -9.15 16.04
N VAL A 233 12.52 -9.25 15.03
CA VAL A 233 12.34 -8.58 13.74
C VAL A 233 12.73 -9.53 12.59
N PRO A 234 12.35 -9.25 11.35
CA PRO A 234 12.84 -9.98 10.19
C PRO A 234 14.36 -9.94 10.10
N ALA A 235 14.98 -11.07 9.76
CA ALA A 235 16.43 -11.22 9.67
C ALA A 235 17.06 -10.21 8.71
N GLY A 236 16.51 -10.05 7.50
CA GLY A 236 17.00 -9.10 6.51
C GLY A 236 16.97 -7.65 7.01
N TYR A 237 15.95 -7.30 7.79
CA TYR A 237 15.84 -5.99 8.42
C TYR A 237 16.90 -5.79 9.51
N ALA A 238 17.09 -6.75 10.43
CA ALA A 238 18.15 -6.65 11.45
C ALA A 238 19.54 -6.48 10.83
N GLU A 239 19.81 -7.23 9.75
CA GLU A 239 21.08 -7.15 9.02
C GLU A 239 21.28 -5.81 8.31
N ALA A 240 20.22 -5.26 7.70
CA ALA A 240 20.24 -3.92 7.10
C ALA A 240 20.52 -2.84 8.15
N MET A 241 19.82 -2.89 9.29
CA MET A 241 20.01 -1.93 10.38
C MET A 241 21.39 -2.04 11.04
N ALA A 242 21.93 -3.26 11.20
CA ALA A 242 23.27 -3.47 11.75
C ALA A 242 24.38 -2.88 10.85
N ARG A 243 24.19 -2.89 9.53
CA ARG A 243 25.11 -2.26 8.57
C ARG A 243 24.93 -0.75 8.44
N GLN A 244 23.83 -0.20 8.95
CA GLN A 244 23.51 1.23 8.85
C GLN A 244 24.44 2.12 9.70
N ALA A 245 25.27 1.57 10.58
CA ALA A 245 26.35 2.31 11.26
C ALA A 245 27.30 3.01 10.28
N ASP A 246 27.46 2.48 9.08
CA ASP A 246 28.23 3.09 7.98
C ASP A 246 27.41 4.16 7.22
N GLY A 247 26.36 4.69 7.86
CA GLY A 247 25.44 5.68 7.31
C GLY A 247 26.16 6.90 6.72
N ASN A 248 25.43 7.67 5.92
CA ASN A 248 25.96 8.81 5.19
C ASN A 248 26.33 9.97 6.13
N LEU A 249 27.41 9.80 6.89
CA LEU A 249 27.98 10.78 7.82
C LEU A 249 28.21 12.13 7.13
N PRO A 250 28.66 12.21 5.87
CA PRO A 250 28.69 13.47 5.14
C PRO A 250 27.33 14.17 5.06
N LEU A 251 26.26 13.45 4.72
CA LEU A 251 24.90 14.01 4.70
C LEU A 251 24.46 14.46 6.10
N ALA A 252 24.72 13.65 7.13
CA ALA A 252 24.39 14.00 8.52
C ALA A 252 25.09 15.29 8.96
N LEU A 253 26.38 15.45 8.63
CA LEU A 253 27.16 16.65 8.95
C LEU A 253 26.69 17.88 8.17
N ILE A 254 26.42 17.75 6.87
CA ILE A 254 25.94 18.85 6.01
C ILE A 254 24.56 19.31 6.49
N ALA A 255 23.61 18.38 6.65
CA ALA A 255 22.27 18.68 7.12
C ALA A 255 22.30 19.25 8.54
N GLY A 256 23.16 18.71 9.41
CA GLY A 256 23.35 19.20 10.77
C GLY A 256 23.87 20.63 10.80
N ALA A 257 24.95 20.92 10.07
CA ALA A 257 25.55 22.26 10.01
C ALA A 257 24.60 23.29 9.40
N PHE A 258 23.93 22.94 8.30
CA PHE A 258 22.96 23.83 7.65
C PHE A 258 21.72 24.07 8.52
N GLY A 259 21.18 23.00 9.11
CA GLY A 259 20.05 23.08 10.04
C GLY A 259 20.37 23.91 11.28
N LEU A 260 21.55 23.72 11.89
CA LEU A 260 22.05 24.53 13.00
C LEU A 260 22.16 26.02 12.62
N GLY A 261 22.73 26.31 11.45
CA GLY A 261 22.87 27.68 10.96
C GLY A 261 21.52 28.38 10.77
N LEU A 262 20.55 27.70 10.16
CA LEU A 262 19.20 28.21 9.99
C LEU A 262 18.44 28.35 11.32
N TRP A 263 18.64 27.40 12.25
CA TRP A 263 18.06 27.47 13.58
C TRP A 263 18.55 28.71 14.32
N TRP A 264 19.88 28.89 14.36
CA TRP A 264 20.51 30.04 14.99
C TRP A 264 20.02 31.36 14.37
N TYR A 265 19.96 31.43 13.04
CA TYR A 265 19.46 32.59 12.32
C TYR A 265 17.99 32.91 12.67
N GLY A 266 17.12 31.91 12.61
CA GLY A 266 15.70 32.07 12.93
C GLY A 266 15.46 32.48 14.39
N MET A 267 16.20 31.88 15.33
CA MET A 267 16.16 32.27 16.74
C MET A 267 16.68 33.68 16.97
N GLY A 268 17.71 34.11 16.24
CA GLY A 268 18.20 35.49 16.27
C GLY A 268 17.13 36.50 15.84
N TRP A 269 16.31 36.18 14.84
CA TRP A 269 15.17 37.01 14.43
C TRP A 269 14.06 37.02 15.48
N LEU A 270 13.76 35.86 16.07
CA LEU A 270 12.67 35.71 17.04
C LEU A 270 13.01 36.35 18.39
N MET A 271 14.29 36.33 18.77
CA MET A 271 14.81 36.72 20.08
C MET A 271 15.78 37.91 20.04
N GLY A 272 15.82 38.69 18.95
CA GLY A 272 16.85 39.71 18.66
C GLY A 272 17.07 40.84 19.68
N GLY A 273 16.37 40.84 20.82
CA GLY A 273 16.61 41.74 21.96
C GLY A 273 17.07 41.04 23.24
N LEU A 274 17.24 39.72 23.25
CA LEU A 274 17.66 38.95 24.43
C LEU A 274 19.19 38.87 24.55
N PRO A 275 19.74 38.80 25.79
CA PRO A 275 21.17 38.57 26.01
C PRO A 275 21.67 37.27 25.37
N ARG A 276 22.97 37.15 25.12
CA ARG A 276 23.57 35.96 24.46
C ARG A 276 23.30 34.64 25.18
N ALA A 277 23.21 34.66 26.51
CA ALA A 277 22.98 33.46 27.32
C ALA A 277 21.59 32.81 27.07
N PRO A 278 20.46 33.53 27.14
CA PRO A 278 19.17 32.97 26.78
C PRO A 278 19.06 32.59 25.30
N LEU A 279 19.72 33.31 24.38
CA LEU A 279 19.80 32.90 22.97
C LEU A 279 20.52 31.53 22.82
N LEU A 280 21.66 31.35 23.50
CA LEU A 280 22.40 30.09 23.53
C LEU A 280 21.55 28.97 24.14
N PHE A 281 20.88 29.23 25.26
CA PHE A 281 20.00 28.25 25.91
C PHE A 281 18.86 27.84 24.98
N ALA A 282 18.22 28.81 24.33
CA ALA A 282 17.15 28.57 23.36
C ALA A 282 17.64 27.92 22.05
N THR A 283 18.95 27.85 21.82
CA THR A 283 19.54 27.13 20.69
C THR A 283 19.95 25.71 21.09
N VAL A 284 20.57 25.54 22.25
CA VAL A 284 21.13 24.26 22.71
C VAL A 284 20.05 23.31 23.24
N LEU A 285 19.11 23.81 24.05
CA LEU A 285 18.04 22.98 24.61
C LEU A 285 17.25 22.25 23.51
N PRO A 286 16.97 22.90 22.36
CA PRO A 286 16.35 22.22 21.25
C PRO A 286 17.09 21.02 20.69
N LEU A 287 18.39 21.20 20.51
CA LEU A 287 19.27 20.20 19.93
C LEU A 287 19.40 18.98 20.84
N LEU A 288 19.47 19.20 22.16
CA LEU A 288 19.54 18.12 23.16
C LEU A 288 18.29 17.26 23.17
N LEU A 289 17.14 17.87 22.90
CA LEU A 289 15.88 17.17 22.90
C LEU A 289 15.61 16.49 21.56
N LEU A 290 16.45 16.64 20.51
CA LEU A 290 16.19 16.19 19.11
C LEU A 290 15.46 14.83 18.97
N PRO A 291 15.81 13.78 19.73
CA PRO A 291 15.09 12.51 19.70
C PRO A 291 13.57 12.64 20.01
N TRP A 292 13.20 13.57 20.87
CA TRP A 292 11.83 13.79 21.35
C TRP A 292 10.98 14.54 20.31
N TRP A 293 11.42 15.70 19.82
CA TRP A 293 10.72 16.46 18.75
C TRP A 293 10.59 15.65 17.47
N GLY A 294 11.60 14.88 17.06
CA GLY A 294 11.49 14.07 15.84
C GLY A 294 10.24 13.18 15.85
N ARG A 295 9.87 12.68 17.04
CA ARG A 295 8.65 11.90 17.26
C ARG A 295 7.39 12.75 17.45
N HIS A 296 7.49 13.85 18.18
CA HIS A 296 6.30 14.62 18.62
C HIS A 296 5.96 15.83 17.73
N MET A 297 6.88 16.30 16.90
CA MET A 297 6.70 17.50 16.08
C MET A 297 5.65 17.30 14.98
N PRO A 298 5.60 16.20 14.23
CA PRO A 298 4.50 15.98 13.27
C PRO A 298 3.14 16.02 13.96
N LEU A 299 3.02 15.36 15.12
CA LEU A 299 1.79 15.39 15.92
C LEU A 299 1.43 16.83 16.35
N ALA A 300 2.41 17.64 16.76
CA ALA A 300 2.18 19.04 17.12
C ALA A 300 1.78 19.89 15.90
N ILE A 301 2.38 19.67 14.72
CA ILE A 301 1.99 20.35 13.48
C ILE A 301 0.58 19.96 13.09
N ALA A 302 0.17 18.69 13.26
CA ALA A 302 -1.16 18.22 12.89
C ALA A 302 -2.30 18.98 13.60
N HIS A 303 -2.04 19.50 14.81
CA HIS A 303 -3.00 20.34 15.54
C HIS A 303 -3.16 21.75 14.94
N VAL A 304 -2.17 22.22 14.17
CA VAL A 304 -2.16 23.55 13.54
C VAL A 304 -2.59 23.44 12.08
N ASP A 305 -2.01 22.48 11.34
CA ASP A 305 -2.27 22.22 9.93
C ASP A 305 -1.98 20.74 9.61
N SER A 306 -3.05 19.98 9.38
CA SER A 306 -2.97 18.54 9.08
C SER A 306 -2.30 18.24 7.73
N ARG A 307 -2.32 19.19 6.79
CA ARG A 307 -1.69 19.03 5.47
C ARG A 307 -0.18 19.21 5.56
N MET A 308 0.27 20.25 6.25
CA MET A 308 1.70 20.46 6.51
C MET A 308 2.29 19.34 7.35
N SER A 309 1.54 18.82 8.32
CA SER A 309 1.97 17.65 9.09
C SER A 309 2.22 16.44 8.20
N ARG A 310 1.33 16.19 7.22
CA ARG A 310 1.51 15.10 6.26
C ARG A 310 2.72 15.32 5.37
N ILE A 311 2.90 16.51 4.82
CA ILE A 311 4.09 16.83 4.00
C ILE A 311 5.38 16.61 4.79
N VAL A 312 5.44 17.09 6.04
CA VAL A 312 6.62 16.90 6.90
C VAL A 312 6.81 15.43 7.27
N SER A 313 5.74 14.69 7.54
CA SER A 313 5.81 13.26 7.82
C SER A 313 6.30 12.48 6.60
N ASP A 314 5.74 12.73 5.42
CA ASP A 314 6.14 12.11 4.15
C ASP A 314 7.61 12.42 3.85
N MET A 315 8.05 13.68 4.01
CA MET A 315 9.46 14.05 3.82
C MET A 315 10.40 13.36 4.80
N LEU A 316 10.02 13.23 6.07
CA LEU A 316 10.82 12.52 7.08
C LEU A 316 10.84 11.01 6.83
N GLU A 317 9.71 10.44 6.39
CA GLU A 317 9.60 9.04 6.00
C GLU A 317 10.46 8.74 4.75
N ASP A 318 10.60 9.68 3.81
CA ASP A 318 11.46 9.57 2.61
C ASP A 318 12.96 9.64 2.89
N VAL A 319 13.38 10.20 4.02
CA VAL A 319 14.81 10.32 4.36
C VAL A 319 15.41 8.99 4.85
N ASP A 320 14.59 8.04 5.32
CA ASP A 320 15.08 6.77 5.86
C ASP A 320 14.21 5.57 5.47
N HIS A 321 14.41 5.09 4.24
CA HIS A 321 13.68 3.95 3.68
C HIS A 321 13.84 2.66 4.49
N VAL A 322 14.95 2.49 5.24
CA VAL A 322 15.20 1.24 5.99
C VAL A 322 14.38 1.22 7.28
N ARG A 323 14.06 2.37 7.88
CA ARG A 323 13.37 2.45 9.20
C ARG A 323 11.85 2.31 9.17
N ARG A 324 11.27 2.07 8.00
CA ARG A 324 9.82 2.11 7.80
C ARG A 324 9.08 0.88 8.34
N LEU A 325 9.80 -0.21 8.61
CA LEU A 325 9.22 -1.39 9.26
C LEU A 325 8.76 -1.09 10.68
N ARG A 326 7.46 -1.19 10.92
CA ARG A 326 6.86 -1.10 12.25
C ARG A 326 6.63 -2.50 12.79
N ALA A 327 7.36 -2.84 13.85
CA ALA A 327 7.14 -4.07 14.61
C ALA A 327 6.31 -3.78 15.86
N SER A 328 5.18 -4.46 16.03
CA SER A 328 4.26 -4.24 17.16
C SER A 328 3.61 -5.55 17.65
N ALA A 329 2.86 -5.49 18.74
CA ALA A 329 1.93 -6.57 19.08
C ALA A 329 0.82 -6.65 18.02
N PRO A 330 0.23 -7.84 17.76
CA PRO A 330 -0.80 -8.01 16.74
C PRO A 330 -1.98 -7.03 16.86
N ALA A 331 -2.46 -6.77 18.08
CA ALA A 331 -3.58 -5.86 18.33
C ALA A 331 -3.27 -4.38 18.05
N ASP A 332 -1.99 -4.00 18.08
CA ASP A 332 -1.52 -2.63 17.87
C ASP A 332 -1.08 -2.38 16.43
N ALA A 333 -1.16 -3.39 15.55
CA ALA A 333 -0.80 -3.24 14.15
C ALA A 333 -1.75 -2.27 13.44
N VAL A 334 -1.26 -1.63 12.37
CA VAL A 334 -2.02 -0.61 11.65
C VAL A 334 -3.31 -1.22 11.09
N LEU A 335 -4.45 -0.64 11.47
CA LEU A 335 -5.79 -1.13 11.16
C LEU A 335 -6.01 -2.61 11.54
N ALA A 336 -5.36 -3.11 12.60
CA ALA A 336 -5.57 -4.47 13.10
C ALA A 336 -7.05 -4.77 13.36
N ASN A 337 -7.76 -3.81 13.96
CA ASN A 337 -9.19 -3.86 14.27
C ASN A 337 -10.07 -3.17 13.21
N GLY A 338 -9.53 -2.89 12.02
CA GLY A 338 -10.29 -2.27 10.94
C GLY A 338 -11.34 -3.22 10.34
N THR A 339 -12.30 -2.66 9.61
CA THR A 339 -13.25 -3.47 8.82
C THR A 339 -12.48 -4.26 7.77
N ARG A 340 -12.65 -5.59 7.80
CA ARG A 340 -12.00 -6.54 6.90
C ARG A 340 -12.79 -6.65 5.61
N VAL A 341 -12.10 -6.45 4.50
CA VAL A 341 -12.61 -6.62 3.14
C VAL A 341 -11.75 -7.69 2.47
N GLN A 342 -12.37 -8.83 2.21
CA GLN A 342 -11.78 -9.95 1.49
C GLN A 342 -12.86 -10.57 0.60
N TRP A 343 -12.48 -11.06 -0.57
CA TRP A 343 -13.37 -11.80 -1.46
C TRP A 343 -12.79 -13.20 -1.66
N THR A 344 -13.39 -14.16 -0.97
CA THR A 344 -13.08 -15.58 -1.20
C THR A 344 -13.88 -16.08 -2.39
N LEU A 345 -13.47 -17.21 -3.00
CA LEU A 345 -14.23 -17.83 -4.08
C LEU A 345 -15.70 -18.12 -3.69
N ASP A 346 -15.99 -18.32 -2.41
CA ASP A 346 -17.34 -18.61 -1.92
C ASP A 346 -18.26 -17.37 -1.86
N ASP A 347 -17.68 -16.18 -1.79
CA ASP A 347 -18.37 -14.87 -1.75
C ASP A 347 -18.25 -14.10 -3.08
N SER A 348 -17.50 -14.68 -4.01
CA SER A 348 -17.08 -14.13 -5.29
C SER A 348 -18.17 -14.21 -6.36
N GLU A 349 -18.11 -13.30 -7.35
CA GLU A 349 -18.95 -13.40 -8.56
C GLU A 349 -18.65 -14.69 -9.36
N TYR A 350 -17.46 -15.26 -9.18
CA TYR A 350 -16.97 -16.46 -9.85
C TYR A 350 -17.38 -17.78 -9.16
N LYS A 351 -18.15 -17.70 -8.06
CA LYS A 351 -18.70 -18.90 -7.38
C LYS A 351 -19.49 -19.80 -8.32
N ALA A 352 -20.20 -19.20 -9.28
CA ALA A 352 -21.04 -19.91 -10.24
C ALA A 352 -20.25 -20.60 -11.37
N THR A 353 -18.92 -20.40 -11.44
CA THR A 353 -18.01 -21.02 -12.41
C THR A 353 -16.93 -21.80 -11.68
N LEU A 354 -15.85 -21.14 -11.24
CA LEU A 354 -14.77 -21.78 -10.49
C LEU A 354 -15.26 -22.45 -9.20
N GLY A 355 -16.27 -21.90 -8.53
CA GLY A 355 -16.81 -22.50 -7.30
C GLY A 355 -17.51 -23.85 -7.48
N TRP A 356 -17.75 -24.30 -8.72
CA TRP A 356 -18.28 -25.65 -9.01
C TRP A 356 -17.19 -26.72 -9.00
N LEU A 357 -15.94 -26.31 -9.16
CA LEU A 357 -14.79 -27.19 -9.22
C LEU A 357 -14.15 -27.34 -7.84
N ARG A 358 -13.50 -28.48 -7.63
CA ARG A 358 -12.76 -28.77 -6.40
C ARG A 358 -11.29 -28.52 -6.65
N PHE A 359 -10.76 -27.53 -5.94
CA PHE A 359 -9.35 -27.20 -5.99
C PHE A 359 -8.65 -27.67 -4.73
N ALA A 360 -7.45 -28.20 -4.93
CA ALA A 360 -6.49 -28.50 -3.88
C ALA A 360 -5.11 -28.04 -4.38
N PRO A 361 -4.22 -27.59 -3.47
CA PRO A 361 -2.85 -27.28 -3.84
C PRO A 361 -2.20 -28.49 -4.55
N PRO A 362 -1.45 -28.29 -5.64
CA PRO A 362 -0.70 -29.35 -6.29
C PRO A 362 0.23 -30.06 -5.29
N ALA A 363 0.37 -31.38 -5.42
CA ALA A 363 1.23 -32.17 -4.53
C ALA A 363 2.70 -31.72 -4.56
N VAL A 364 3.15 -31.27 -5.73
CA VAL A 364 4.44 -30.59 -5.92
C VAL A 364 4.13 -29.14 -6.26
N ALA A 365 4.60 -28.20 -5.43
CA ALA A 365 4.41 -26.79 -5.67
C ALA A 365 5.00 -26.39 -7.03
N PRO A 366 4.21 -25.77 -7.94
CA PRO A 366 4.72 -25.16 -9.15
C PRO A 366 5.93 -24.27 -8.89
N ALA A 367 6.89 -24.26 -9.82
CA ALA A 367 8.14 -23.52 -9.65
C ALA A 367 8.01 -22.01 -9.89
N ASN A 368 6.97 -21.59 -10.62
CA ASN A 368 6.70 -20.21 -10.99
C ASN A 368 5.22 -20.01 -11.36
N ALA A 369 4.83 -18.77 -11.67
CA ALA A 369 3.47 -18.42 -12.05
C ALA A 369 2.98 -19.15 -13.32
N ASP A 370 3.83 -19.31 -14.34
CA ASP A 370 3.49 -20.04 -15.58
C ASP A 370 3.13 -21.51 -15.28
N ALA A 371 3.95 -22.19 -14.48
CA ALA A 371 3.69 -23.56 -14.06
C ALA A 371 2.41 -23.67 -13.19
N ALA A 372 2.11 -22.64 -12.38
CA ALA A 372 0.90 -22.61 -11.56
C ALA A 372 -0.36 -22.47 -12.43
N LEU A 373 -0.35 -21.57 -13.42
CA LEU A 373 -1.44 -21.43 -14.37
C LEU A 373 -1.62 -22.70 -15.21
N ALA A 374 -0.53 -23.31 -15.68
CA ALA A 374 -0.60 -24.57 -16.42
C ALA A 374 -1.23 -25.70 -15.59
N ALA A 375 -0.81 -25.83 -14.32
CA ALA A 375 -1.38 -26.81 -13.39
C ALA A 375 -2.86 -26.55 -13.10
N LEU A 376 -3.26 -25.28 -12.98
CA LEU A 376 -4.65 -24.90 -12.76
C LEU A 376 -5.52 -25.20 -13.98
N ALA A 377 -5.06 -24.84 -15.19
CA ALA A 377 -5.78 -25.12 -16.43
C ALA A 377 -5.92 -26.63 -16.67
N GLU A 378 -4.90 -27.42 -16.32
CA GLU A 378 -5.00 -28.90 -16.35
C GLU A 378 -6.02 -29.41 -15.33
N ALA A 379 -5.98 -28.92 -14.09
CA ALA A 379 -6.95 -29.31 -13.06
C ALA A 379 -8.40 -28.97 -13.43
N VAL A 380 -8.62 -27.83 -14.10
CA VAL A 380 -9.93 -27.45 -14.66
C VAL A 380 -10.32 -28.41 -15.78
N THR A 381 -9.44 -28.64 -16.76
CA THR A 381 -9.67 -29.55 -17.89
C THR A 381 -10.05 -30.96 -17.43
N VAL A 382 -9.27 -31.53 -16.51
CA VAL A 382 -9.54 -32.87 -15.96
C VAL A 382 -10.91 -32.93 -15.30
N GLN A 383 -11.28 -31.95 -14.49
CA GLN A 383 -12.60 -31.93 -13.85
C GLN A 383 -13.72 -31.73 -14.86
N MET A 384 -13.52 -30.88 -15.87
CA MET A 384 -14.49 -30.64 -16.96
C MET A 384 -14.82 -31.91 -17.75
N ARG A 385 -13.88 -32.87 -17.88
CA ARG A 385 -14.12 -34.19 -18.48
C ARG A 385 -15.03 -35.09 -17.62
N THR A 386 -15.04 -34.88 -16.31
CA THR A 386 -15.75 -35.75 -15.35
C THR A 386 -17.15 -35.24 -15.00
N ILE A 387 -17.45 -33.98 -15.28
CA ILE A 387 -18.79 -33.43 -15.06
C ILE A 387 -19.71 -33.78 -16.24
N GLY A 388 -20.99 -34.01 -15.95
CA GLY A 388 -21.98 -34.33 -16.99
C GLY A 388 -22.16 -33.22 -18.03
N ASP A 389 -22.59 -33.60 -19.22
CA ASP A 389 -22.65 -32.70 -20.38
C ASP A 389 -23.54 -31.47 -20.15
N ASP A 390 -24.69 -31.61 -19.48
CA ASP A 390 -25.56 -30.48 -19.12
C ASP A 390 -24.85 -29.45 -18.23
N ASN A 391 -23.98 -29.92 -17.33
CA ASN A 391 -23.18 -29.05 -16.46
C ASN A 391 -22.05 -28.38 -17.24
N ARG A 392 -21.46 -29.07 -18.23
CA ARG A 392 -20.44 -28.48 -19.12
C ARG A 392 -21.03 -27.34 -19.93
N VAL A 393 -22.21 -27.57 -20.55
CA VAL A 393 -22.99 -26.53 -21.25
C VAL A 393 -23.26 -25.35 -20.33
N THR A 394 -23.83 -25.61 -19.15
CA THR A 394 -24.15 -24.57 -18.16
C THR A 394 -22.91 -23.75 -17.76
N LEU A 395 -21.75 -24.39 -17.57
CA LEU A 395 -20.52 -23.70 -17.22
C LEU A 395 -19.99 -22.84 -18.38
N PHE A 396 -19.98 -23.35 -19.61
CA PHE A 396 -19.56 -22.57 -20.77
C PHE A 396 -20.48 -21.38 -21.02
N ASP A 397 -21.80 -21.56 -20.93
CA ASP A 397 -22.78 -20.46 -21.06
C ASP A 397 -22.55 -19.37 -20.01
N ARG A 398 -22.25 -19.75 -18.77
CA ARG A 398 -21.92 -18.80 -17.71
C ARG A 398 -20.62 -18.05 -18.00
N LEU A 399 -19.58 -18.75 -18.46
CA LEU A 399 -18.31 -18.12 -18.82
C LEU A 399 -18.46 -17.15 -20.01
N ALA A 400 -19.32 -17.49 -20.97
CA ALA A 400 -19.69 -16.58 -22.06
C ALA A 400 -20.38 -15.32 -21.52
N GLY A 401 -21.39 -15.48 -20.64
CA GLY A 401 -22.07 -14.36 -20.00
C GLY A 401 -21.17 -13.49 -19.12
N MET A 402 -20.18 -14.09 -18.44
CA MET A 402 -19.15 -13.37 -17.69
C MET A 402 -18.24 -12.56 -18.62
N SER A 403 -17.84 -13.13 -19.75
CA SER A 403 -17.04 -12.43 -20.77
C SER A 403 -17.81 -11.24 -21.33
N GLN A 404 -19.09 -11.42 -21.68
CA GLN A 404 -20.00 -10.32 -22.04
C GLN A 404 -20.16 -9.29 -20.92
N ALA A 405 -19.91 -9.64 -19.66
CA ALA A 405 -19.92 -8.73 -18.53
C ALA A 405 -18.56 -8.04 -18.26
N GLY A 406 -17.56 -8.25 -19.11
CA GLY A 406 -16.21 -7.68 -18.93
C GLY A 406 -15.37 -8.44 -17.90
N ARG A 407 -15.69 -9.71 -17.62
CA ARG A 407 -14.98 -10.60 -16.69
C ARG A 407 -14.28 -11.72 -17.47
N TYR A 408 -13.10 -11.44 -17.97
CA TYR A 408 -12.36 -12.34 -18.88
C TYR A 408 -11.32 -13.22 -18.20
N ASP A 409 -10.91 -12.88 -16.98
CA ASP A 409 -9.77 -13.50 -16.29
C ASP A 409 -9.93 -15.02 -16.16
N VAL A 410 -11.03 -15.51 -15.58
CA VAL A 410 -11.18 -16.96 -15.35
C VAL A 410 -11.34 -17.78 -16.63
N GLY A 411 -11.75 -17.17 -17.74
CA GLY A 411 -11.92 -17.85 -19.02
C GLY A 411 -10.63 -18.55 -19.47
N LEU A 412 -9.48 -17.98 -19.12
CA LEU A 412 -8.18 -18.54 -19.44
C LEU A 412 -7.98 -19.96 -18.90
N ALA A 413 -8.43 -20.25 -17.67
CA ALA A 413 -8.30 -21.57 -17.07
C ALA A 413 -9.21 -22.62 -17.73
N PHE A 414 -10.27 -22.20 -18.40
CA PHE A 414 -11.22 -23.06 -19.11
C PHE A 414 -10.91 -23.22 -20.61
N ALA A 415 -10.02 -22.40 -21.16
CA ALA A 415 -9.71 -22.39 -22.59
C ALA A 415 -9.30 -23.78 -23.14
N PRO A 416 -8.44 -24.58 -22.46
CA PRO A 416 -8.11 -25.92 -22.95
C PRO A 416 -9.30 -26.88 -22.93
N ALA A 417 -10.15 -26.80 -21.91
CA ALA A 417 -11.35 -27.64 -21.81
C ALA A 417 -12.38 -27.31 -22.90
N ALA A 418 -12.54 -26.03 -23.24
CA ALA A 418 -13.38 -25.58 -24.34
C ALA A 418 -12.83 -26.03 -25.69
N ARG A 419 -11.51 -25.91 -25.90
CA ARG A 419 -10.81 -26.42 -27.09
C ARG A 419 -11.03 -27.93 -27.25
N GLU A 420 -10.88 -28.70 -26.18
CA GLU A 420 -11.12 -30.15 -26.21
C GLU A 420 -12.57 -30.47 -26.59
N ALA A 421 -13.54 -29.79 -25.99
CA ALA A 421 -14.96 -29.97 -26.32
C ALA A 421 -15.30 -29.68 -27.80
N MET A 422 -14.63 -28.70 -28.42
CA MET A 422 -14.84 -28.36 -29.83
C MET A 422 -14.16 -29.34 -30.80
N LEU A 423 -13.01 -29.91 -30.42
CA LEU A 423 -12.24 -30.80 -31.27
C LEU A 423 -12.62 -32.27 -31.11
N ASP A 424 -13.29 -32.64 -30.03
CA ASP A 424 -13.74 -34.01 -29.78
C ASP A 424 -14.91 -34.39 -30.72
N PRO A 425 -14.72 -35.32 -31.67
CA PRO A 425 -15.76 -35.74 -32.59
C PRO A 425 -16.89 -36.53 -31.91
N HIS A 426 -16.69 -36.95 -30.65
CA HIS A 426 -17.67 -37.69 -29.86
C HIS A 426 -18.38 -36.82 -28.82
N ALA A 427 -17.97 -35.56 -28.64
CA ALA A 427 -18.66 -34.65 -27.73
C ALA A 427 -20.08 -34.36 -28.22
N PRO A 428 -21.09 -34.29 -27.33
CA PRO A 428 -22.42 -33.85 -27.72
C PRO A 428 -22.37 -32.45 -28.34
N ARG A 429 -23.14 -32.25 -29.42
CA ARG A 429 -23.16 -30.97 -30.14
C ARG A 429 -23.41 -29.77 -29.25
N ALA A 430 -24.35 -29.89 -28.30
CA ALA A 430 -24.65 -28.82 -27.36
C ALA A 430 -23.43 -28.37 -26.54
N VAL A 431 -22.55 -29.30 -26.15
CA VAL A 431 -21.33 -28.97 -25.41
C VAL A 431 -20.33 -28.26 -26.30
N ALA A 432 -20.14 -28.74 -27.53
CA ALA A 432 -19.26 -28.10 -28.52
C ALA A 432 -19.75 -26.69 -28.89
N ASP A 433 -21.06 -26.51 -29.08
CA ASP A 433 -21.69 -25.23 -29.41
C ASP A 433 -21.54 -24.22 -28.23
N ALA A 434 -21.74 -24.66 -26.99
CA ALA A 434 -21.55 -23.81 -25.81
C ALA A 434 -20.07 -23.43 -25.62
N ALA A 435 -19.14 -24.38 -25.82
CA ALA A 435 -17.71 -24.13 -25.79
C ALA A 435 -17.27 -23.12 -26.86
N HIS A 436 -17.82 -23.23 -28.07
CA HIS A 436 -17.60 -22.28 -29.16
C HIS A 436 -18.11 -20.89 -28.80
N ALA A 437 -19.34 -20.77 -28.31
CA ALA A 437 -19.92 -19.50 -27.88
C ALA A 437 -19.08 -18.83 -26.79
N PHE A 438 -18.62 -19.60 -25.80
CA PHE A 438 -17.70 -19.11 -24.77
C PHE A 438 -16.40 -18.56 -25.36
N LEU A 439 -15.68 -19.35 -26.17
CA LEU A 439 -14.39 -18.91 -26.73
C LEU A 439 -14.54 -17.69 -27.63
N ARG A 440 -15.64 -17.59 -28.37
CA ARG A 440 -15.95 -16.43 -29.20
C ARG A 440 -16.13 -15.17 -28.34
N GLU A 441 -16.99 -15.21 -27.33
CA GLU A 441 -17.23 -14.07 -26.43
C GLU A 441 -15.99 -13.68 -25.62
N TRP A 442 -15.15 -14.67 -25.26
CA TRP A 442 -13.95 -14.44 -24.48
C TRP A 442 -12.80 -13.82 -25.29
N LEU A 443 -12.62 -14.19 -26.56
CA LEU A 443 -11.49 -13.75 -27.40
C LEU A 443 -11.75 -12.51 -28.25
N LEU A 444 -13.02 -12.18 -28.51
CA LEU A 444 -13.36 -11.05 -29.39
C LEU A 444 -12.97 -9.67 -28.84
N PRO A 445 -13.09 -9.41 -27.53
CA PRO A 445 -12.54 -8.20 -26.94
C PRO A 445 -11.01 -8.25 -27.02
N PRO A 446 -10.32 -7.12 -27.27
CA PRO A 446 -8.86 -7.08 -27.27
C PRO A 446 -8.33 -7.29 -25.85
N VAL A 447 -8.13 -8.54 -25.45
CA VAL A 447 -7.46 -8.90 -24.21
C VAL A 447 -5.96 -8.86 -24.46
N ALA A 448 -5.32 -7.75 -24.11
CA ALA A 448 -3.87 -7.64 -24.17
C ALA A 448 -3.25 -8.44 -23.02
N VAL A 449 -2.44 -9.45 -23.35
CA VAL A 449 -1.56 -10.12 -22.40
C VAL A 449 -0.29 -9.28 -22.29
N ARG A 450 -0.04 -8.72 -21.11
CA ARG A 450 1.11 -7.83 -20.89
C ARG A 450 2.22 -8.57 -20.15
N ARG A 451 3.47 -8.18 -20.41
CA ARG A 451 4.64 -8.82 -19.81
C ARG A 451 4.67 -8.73 -18.29
N GLU A 452 4.07 -7.70 -17.71
CA GLU A 452 3.93 -7.57 -16.26
C GLU A 452 2.90 -8.50 -15.64
N ASP A 453 1.98 -9.09 -16.43
CA ASP A 453 0.95 -9.97 -15.90
C ASP A 453 1.61 -11.29 -15.44
N GLY A 454 1.21 -11.80 -14.28
CA GLY A 454 1.68 -13.09 -13.78
C GLY A 454 1.36 -14.22 -14.76
N ALA A 455 2.27 -15.18 -14.94
CA ALA A 455 2.13 -16.30 -15.87
C ALA A 455 2.03 -15.88 -17.36
N TYR A 456 2.79 -14.85 -17.76
CA TYR A 456 2.80 -14.28 -19.11
C TYR A 456 3.01 -15.32 -20.22
N ASP A 457 4.02 -16.18 -20.10
CA ASP A 457 4.38 -17.13 -21.15
C ASP A 457 3.29 -18.19 -21.32
N GLU A 458 2.71 -18.63 -20.20
CA GLU A 458 1.62 -19.59 -20.19
C GLU A 458 0.31 -18.99 -20.73
N ARG A 459 -0.04 -17.75 -20.36
CA ARG A 459 -1.16 -17.01 -20.97
C ARG A 459 -1.06 -17.02 -22.49
N ARG A 460 0.10 -16.63 -23.01
CA ARG A 460 0.37 -16.62 -24.46
C ARG A 460 0.32 -18.01 -25.06
N ARG A 461 0.84 -19.04 -24.37
CA ARG A 461 0.76 -20.43 -24.82
C ARG A 461 -0.70 -20.85 -24.97
N LEU A 462 -1.52 -20.64 -23.94
CA LEU A 462 -2.95 -21.01 -23.95
C LEU A 462 -3.69 -20.33 -25.10
N HIS A 463 -3.51 -19.03 -25.32
CA HIS A 463 -4.09 -18.35 -26.48
C HIS A 463 -3.60 -18.95 -27.81
N ARG A 464 -2.29 -19.20 -27.97
CA ARG A 464 -1.74 -19.83 -29.19
C ARG A 464 -2.32 -21.21 -29.46
N THR A 465 -2.64 -21.99 -28.43
CA THR A 465 -3.27 -23.31 -28.64
C THR A 465 -4.67 -23.23 -29.24
N LEU A 466 -5.34 -22.07 -29.22
CA LEU A 466 -6.65 -21.88 -29.85
C LEU A 466 -6.55 -21.51 -31.33
N ALA A 467 -5.35 -21.20 -31.83
CA ALA A 467 -5.13 -20.80 -33.22
C ALA A 467 -5.33 -21.93 -34.24
N ASP A 468 -5.44 -23.17 -33.78
CA ASP A 468 -5.66 -24.37 -34.60
C ASP A 468 -7.13 -24.82 -34.65
N LEU A 469 -8.03 -24.09 -33.97
CA LEU A 469 -9.46 -24.35 -34.04
C LEU A 469 -9.99 -24.10 -35.46
N PRO A 470 -10.99 -24.88 -35.91
CA PRO A 470 -11.54 -24.76 -37.26
C PRO A 470 -12.32 -23.45 -37.49
N ASP A 471 -12.71 -22.77 -36.41
CA ASP A 471 -13.35 -21.46 -36.48
C ASP A 471 -12.33 -20.36 -36.78
N ALA A 472 -12.50 -19.69 -37.93
CA ALA A 472 -11.55 -18.69 -38.41
C ALA A 472 -11.52 -17.41 -37.55
N GLU A 473 -12.64 -17.03 -36.93
CA GLU A 473 -12.76 -15.83 -36.08
C GLU A 473 -11.99 -16.03 -34.77
N ILE A 474 -12.25 -17.16 -34.10
CA ILE A 474 -11.52 -17.59 -32.89
C ILE A 474 -10.03 -17.75 -33.17
N ALA A 475 -9.68 -18.45 -34.25
CA ALA A 475 -8.28 -18.70 -34.59
C ALA A 475 -7.51 -17.41 -34.95
N ALA A 476 -8.16 -16.45 -35.62
CA ALA A 476 -7.55 -15.16 -35.92
C ALA A 476 -7.34 -14.31 -34.66
N ALA A 477 -8.35 -14.23 -33.78
CA ALA A 477 -8.23 -13.51 -32.51
C ALA A 477 -7.12 -14.10 -31.62
N ALA A 478 -7.07 -15.43 -31.51
CA ALA A 478 -6.04 -16.17 -30.79
C ALA A 478 -4.62 -15.89 -31.30
N ARG A 479 -4.41 -15.83 -32.62
CA ARG A 479 -3.12 -15.47 -33.22
C ARG A 479 -2.70 -14.05 -32.90
N THR A 480 -3.63 -13.10 -32.93
CA THR A 480 -3.36 -11.70 -32.60
C THR A 480 -2.89 -11.57 -31.15
N ILE A 481 -3.62 -12.16 -30.21
CA ILE A 481 -3.30 -12.09 -28.78
C ILE A 481 -2.01 -12.86 -28.46
N GLY A 482 -1.85 -14.06 -29.01
CA GLY A 482 -0.67 -14.90 -28.76
C GLY A 482 0.61 -14.40 -29.44
N GLY A 483 0.48 -13.64 -30.54
CA GLY A 483 1.59 -13.17 -31.38
C GLY A 483 2.02 -11.73 -31.15
N ALA A 484 1.21 -10.90 -30.49
CA ALA A 484 1.57 -9.53 -30.17
C ALA A 484 2.66 -9.50 -29.08
N GLU A 485 3.87 -9.09 -29.46
CA GLU A 485 4.83 -8.52 -28.52
C GLU A 485 4.45 -7.04 -28.37
N HIS A 486 3.75 -6.71 -27.28
CA HIS A 486 3.41 -5.34 -26.91
C HIS A 486 4.24 -4.89 -25.71
#